data_AF-A0ABD1WND0-F1
#
_entry.id   AF-A0ABD1WND0-F1
#
_cell.length_a   1.000
_cell.length_b   1.000
_cell.length_c   1.000
_cell.angle_alpha   90.00
_cell.angle_beta   90.00
_cell.angle_gamma   90.00
#
_symmetry.space_group_name_H-M   'P 1'
#
loop_
_entity.id
_entity.type
_entity.pdbx_description
1 polymer ?
#
loop_
_entity_poly.entity_id
_entity_poly.type
_entity_poly.pdbx_seq_one_letter_code
_entity_poly.pdbx_strand_id
1 'polypeptide(L)'
;MIGVRLLQANYARWEPAHGGFNFQHPWKQYLKIGALTRNCAYCIEALNSCINSENQALVIIDERLSETCQKVSSSSSRILKELATSINTMTRSSKLDIWLDEMNCSIQELQNYMKSLSGLIHEPEAKSFENEKKEAVVLTINDVDVLEIMPLITFASLLIEIAGRVEQVVDAVEELANLAEFKDAAVDKTKQNQLNRSVPCYEENLKTLEKV
;
A
#
# COMPACT_ATOMS: atom_id res chain seq x y z
N MET A 1 -26.26 15.40 4.53
CA MET A 1 -25.08 16.20 4.12
C MET A 1 -24.50 15.68 2.80
N ILE A 2 -25.33 15.58 1.75
CA ILE A 2 -24.96 14.99 0.43
C ILE A 2 -25.00 16.06 -0.69
N GLY A 3 -25.64 17.21 -0.45
CA GLY A 3 -25.85 18.24 -1.47
C GLY A 3 -24.61 19.08 -1.84
N VAL A 4 -23.59 19.17 -1.00
CA VAL A 4 -22.45 20.08 -1.23
C VAL A 4 -21.41 19.50 -2.19
N ARG A 5 -21.27 18.17 -2.29
CA ARG A 5 -20.29 17.53 -3.20
C ARG A 5 -20.72 17.56 -4.68
N LEU A 6 -22.03 17.58 -4.97
CA LEU A 6 -22.54 17.67 -6.34
C LEU A 6 -22.50 19.11 -6.90
N LEU A 7 -22.46 20.13 -6.04
CA LEU A 7 -22.43 21.52 -6.46
C LEU A 7 -21.11 21.88 -7.17
N GLN A 8 -19.95 21.48 -6.62
CA GLN A 8 -18.65 21.77 -7.25
C GLN A 8 -18.48 21.08 -8.61
N ALA A 9 -19.01 19.87 -8.77
CA ALA A 9 -19.02 19.12 -10.03
C ALA A 9 -19.82 19.82 -11.15
N ASN A 10 -20.93 20.46 -10.79
CA ASN A 10 -21.76 21.21 -11.73
C ASN A 10 -21.10 22.51 -12.20
N TYR A 11 -20.25 23.14 -11.38
CA TYR A 11 -19.55 24.37 -11.77
C TYR A 11 -18.37 24.11 -12.72
N ALA A 12 -17.65 22.99 -12.59
CA ALA A 12 -16.55 22.65 -13.50
C ALA A 12 -17.01 22.46 -14.97
N ARG A 13 -18.29 22.14 -15.19
CA ARG A 13 -18.89 22.07 -16.54
C ARG A 13 -18.98 23.43 -17.24
N TRP A 14 -18.91 24.53 -16.49
CA TRP A 14 -18.94 25.89 -17.03
C TRP A 14 -17.55 26.43 -17.39
N GLU A 15 -16.48 25.68 -17.15
CA GLU A 15 -15.15 26.13 -17.55
C GLU A 15 -15.09 26.27 -19.09
N PRO A 16 -14.63 27.43 -19.59
CA PRO A 16 -14.45 27.63 -21.03
C PRO A 16 -13.55 26.54 -21.62
N ALA A 17 -13.67 26.25 -22.91
CA ALA A 17 -12.78 25.29 -23.55
C ALA A 17 -11.30 25.66 -23.34
N HIS A 18 -10.52 24.72 -22.80
CA HIS A 18 -9.10 24.91 -22.54
C HIS A 18 -8.37 23.56 -22.58
N GLY A 19 -7.06 23.58 -22.86
CA GLY A 19 -6.25 22.36 -22.97
C GLY A 19 -6.64 21.46 -24.16
N GLY A 20 -6.20 20.19 -24.12
CA GLY A 20 -6.41 19.22 -25.20
C GLY A 20 -7.84 18.68 -25.34
N PHE A 21 -8.72 18.95 -24.36
CA PHE A 21 -10.06 18.36 -24.31
C PHE A 21 -11.17 19.29 -24.80
N ASN A 22 -10.89 20.55 -25.13
CA ASN A 22 -11.90 21.56 -25.45
C ASN A 22 -13.03 21.59 -24.40
N PHE A 23 -14.26 21.20 -24.77
CA PHE A 23 -15.42 21.08 -23.87
C PHE A 23 -15.68 19.64 -23.37
N GLN A 24 -14.88 18.67 -23.81
CA GLN A 24 -15.05 17.23 -23.53
C GLN A 24 -14.21 16.76 -22.34
N HIS A 25 -13.89 17.67 -21.41
CA HIS A 25 -13.12 17.33 -20.21
C HIS A 25 -13.81 16.21 -19.42
N PRO A 26 -13.08 15.15 -19.02
CA PRO A 26 -13.62 14.01 -18.28
C PRO A 26 -13.82 14.36 -16.79
N TRP A 27 -14.60 15.40 -16.49
CA TRP A 27 -14.82 15.94 -15.15
C TRP A 27 -15.30 14.89 -14.15
N LYS A 28 -16.12 13.93 -14.60
CA LYS A 28 -16.60 12.83 -13.76
C LYS A 28 -15.43 12.00 -13.21
N GLN A 29 -14.42 11.73 -14.02
CA GLN A 29 -13.22 10.98 -13.61
C GLN A 29 -12.37 11.79 -12.62
N TYR A 30 -12.14 13.08 -12.87
CA TYR A 30 -11.41 13.93 -11.91
C TYR A 30 -12.10 13.98 -10.53
N LEU A 31 -13.43 14.03 -10.50
CA LEU A 31 -14.20 13.99 -9.26
C LEU A 31 -14.09 12.63 -8.57
N LYS A 32 -14.15 11.52 -9.33
CA LYS A 32 -13.93 10.16 -8.82
C LYS A 32 -12.55 10.04 -8.18
N ILE A 33 -11.50 10.42 -8.91
CA ILE A 33 -10.11 10.44 -8.42
C ILE A 33 -10.02 11.28 -7.13
N GLY A 34 -10.53 12.51 -7.16
CA GLY A 34 -10.50 13.38 -5.98
C GLY A 34 -11.28 12.83 -4.78
N ALA A 35 -12.34 12.06 -4.98
CA ALA A 35 -13.05 11.38 -3.89
C ALA A 35 -12.20 10.25 -3.29
N LEU A 36 -11.61 9.41 -4.15
CA LEU A 36 -10.73 8.31 -3.74
C LEU A 36 -9.47 8.81 -3.03
N THR A 37 -8.82 9.85 -3.55
CA THR A 37 -7.65 10.47 -2.92
C THR A 37 -7.98 11.05 -1.55
N ARG A 38 -9.15 11.70 -1.37
CA ARG A 38 -9.58 12.17 -0.04
C ARG A 38 -9.83 11.01 0.93
N ASN A 39 -10.42 9.92 0.47
CA ASN A 39 -10.58 8.72 1.30
C ASN A 39 -9.22 8.16 1.74
N CYS A 40 -8.25 8.10 0.83
CA CYS A 40 -6.88 7.71 1.16
C CYS A 40 -6.25 8.66 2.20
N ALA A 41 -6.46 9.97 2.06
CA ALA A 41 -5.94 10.97 2.99
C ALA A 41 -6.50 10.80 4.41
N TYR A 42 -7.80 10.45 4.57
CA TYR A 42 -8.37 10.14 5.88
C TYR A 42 -7.70 8.93 6.54
N CYS A 43 -7.39 7.88 5.77
CA CYS A 43 -6.68 6.72 6.30
C CYS A 43 -5.24 7.09 6.72
N ILE A 44 -4.55 7.93 5.94
CA ILE A 44 -3.21 8.44 6.30
C ILE A 44 -3.27 9.31 7.56
N GLU A 45 -4.31 10.13 7.72
CA GLU A 45 -4.51 10.96 8.92
C GLU A 45 -4.76 10.09 10.17
N ALA A 46 -5.55 9.03 10.04
CA ALA A 46 -5.74 8.05 11.10
C ALA A 46 -4.42 7.34 11.47
N LEU A 47 -3.64 6.91 10.47
CA LEU A 47 -2.32 6.32 10.68
C LEU A 47 -1.37 7.28 11.41
N ASN A 48 -1.32 8.54 10.96
CA ASN A 48 -0.52 9.58 11.59
C ASN A 48 -0.97 9.84 13.04
N SER A 49 -2.27 9.74 13.32
CA SER A 49 -2.78 9.85 14.69
C SER A 49 -2.27 8.70 15.57
N CYS A 50 -2.32 7.44 15.10
CA CYS A 50 -1.77 6.28 15.80
C CYS A 50 -0.28 6.45 16.14
N ILE A 51 0.53 6.86 15.16
CA ILE A 51 1.98 7.10 15.35
C ILE A 51 2.23 8.14 16.46
N ASN A 52 1.45 9.21 16.49
CA ASN A 52 1.66 10.31 17.43
C ASN A 52 1.09 10.03 18.83
N SER A 53 0.04 9.20 18.95
CA SER A 53 -0.61 8.89 20.23
C SER A 53 0.09 7.78 21.03
N GLU A 54 0.88 6.91 20.40
CA GLU A 54 1.32 5.64 20.99
C GLU A 54 2.82 5.59 21.38
N ASN A 55 3.49 6.74 21.53
CA ASN A 55 4.92 6.87 21.88
C ASN A 55 5.36 6.21 23.22
N GLN A 56 4.46 5.55 23.99
CA GLN A 56 4.82 4.78 25.20
C GLN A 56 4.60 3.26 25.10
N ALA A 57 3.86 2.72 24.12
CA ALA A 57 3.48 1.31 24.09
C ALA A 57 4.14 0.48 22.97
N LEU A 58 4.70 1.14 21.95
CA LEU A 58 5.24 0.50 20.73
C LEU A 58 6.69 -0.01 20.89
N VAL A 59 7.09 -0.44 22.10
CA VAL A 59 8.48 -0.83 22.43
C VAL A 59 8.87 -2.19 21.84
N ILE A 60 7.91 -2.98 21.35
CA ILE A 60 8.18 -4.22 20.63
C ILE A 60 8.06 -3.95 19.12
N ILE A 61 8.99 -3.16 18.58
CA ILE A 61 9.17 -3.10 17.13
C ILE A 61 9.88 -4.38 16.73
N ASP A 62 9.13 -5.36 16.22
CA ASP A 62 9.72 -6.41 15.41
C ASP A 62 10.34 -5.77 14.16
N GLU A 63 11.65 -5.90 14.03
CA GLU A 63 12.45 -5.28 12.95
C GLU A 63 11.90 -5.64 11.57
N ARG A 64 11.42 -6.88 11.41
CA ARG A 64 10.81 -7.36 10.17
C ARG A 64 9.50 -6.65 9.87
N LEU A 65 8.61 -6.50 10.84
CA LEU A 65 7.37 -5.75 10.64
C LEU A 65 7.62 -4.28 10.27
N SER A 66 8.60 -3.64 10.91
CA SER A 66 8.99 -2.28 10.58
C SER A 66 9.47 -2.18 9.12
N GLU A 67 10.31 -3.13 8.69
CA GLU A 67 10.81 -3.18 7.31
C GLU A 67 9.65 -3.30 6.30
N THR A 68 8.73 -4.24 6.51
CA THR A 68 7.60 -4.44 5.59
C THR A 68 6.65 -3.24 5.58
N CYS A 69 6.33 -2.66 6.75
CA CYS A 69 5.52 -1.44 6.84
C CYS A 69 6.17 -0.25 6.11
N GLN A 70 7.49 -0.11 6.21
CA GLN A 70 8.25 0.93 5.52
C GLN A 70 8.22 0.73 4.01
N LYS A 71 8.36 -0.52 3.53
CA LYS A 71 8.23 -0.86 2.10
C LYS A 71 6.85 -0.46 1.57
N VAL A 72 5.77 -0.92 2.21
CA VAL A 72 4.37 -0.58 1.82
C VAL A 72 4.16 0.93 1.77
N SER A 73 4.60 1.65 2.80
CA SER A 73 4.47 3.12 2.89
C SER A 73 5.24 3.82 1.77
N SER A 74 6.48 3.39 1.52
CA SER A 74 7.35 3.97 0.50
C SER A 74 6.79 3.75 -0.91
N SER A 75 6.37 2.53 -1.25
CA SER A 75 5.76 2.19 -2.54
C SER A 75 4.47 2.95 -2.76
N SER A 76 3.58 3.01 -1.76
CA SER A 76 2.35 3.80 -1.79
C SER A 76 2.62 5.27 -2.12
N SER A 77 3.59 5.90 -1.43
CA SER A 77 3.94 7.30 -1.66
C SER A 77 4.53 7.54 -3.06
N ARG A 78 5.33 6.61 -3.58
CA ARG A 78 5.93 6.68 -4.92
C ARG A 78 4.85 6.58 -6.00
N ILE A 79 3.92 5.63 -5.85
CA ILE A 79 2.79 5.46 -6.77
C ILE A 79 1.94 6.74 -6.79
N LEU A 80 1.51 7.25 -5.63
CA LEU A 80 0.70 8.48 -5.57
C LEU A 80 1.39 9.68 -6.22
N LYS A 81 2.71 9.84 -6.00
CA LYS A 81 3.50 10.91 -6.60
C LYS A 81 3.62 10.77 -8.11
N GLU A 82 3.75 9.55 -8.60
CA GLU A 82 3.83 9.26 -10.03
C GLU A 82 2.49 9.45 -10.72
N LEU A 83 1.38 9.03 -10.10
CA LEU A 83 0.03 9.30 -10.57
C LEU A 83 -0.23 10.81 -10.67
N ALA A 84 0.17 11.59 -9.66
CA ALA A 84 0.05 13.04 -9.70
C ALA A 84 0.86 13.64 -10.86
N THR A 85 2.06 13.11 -11.12
CA THR A 85 2.89 13.52 -12.26
C THR A 85 2.20 13.16 -13.57
N SER A 86 1.71 11.93 -13.70
CA SER A 86 0.99 11.40 -14.86
C SER A 86 -0.21 12.26 -15.24
N ILE A 87 -1.04 12.63 -14.26
CA ILE A 87 -2.21 13.49 -14.46
C ILE A 87 -1.80 14.89 -14.91
N ASN A 88 -0.76 15.46 -14.29
CA ASN A 88 -0.29 16.82 -14.62
C ASN A 88 0.34 16.91 -16.02
N THR A 89 1.05 15.87 -16.45
CA THR A 89 1.72 15.84 -17.75
C THR A 89 0.88 15.18 -18.84
N MET A 90 -0.27 14.60 -18.50
CA MET A 90 -1.12 13.81 -19.41
C MET A 90 -0.33 12.68 -20.08
N THR A 91 0.51 12.00 -19.29
CA THR A 91 1.36 10.90 -19.78
C THR A 91 1.26 9.66 -18.93
N ARG A 92 1.35 8.47 -19.54
CA ARG A 92 1.39 7.18 -18.85
C ARG A 92 2.77 6.94 -18.24
N SER A 93 2.80 6.32 -17.05
CA SER A 93 4.05 5.91 -16.41
C SER A 93 4.35 4.45 -16.70
N SER A 94 5.57 4.17 -17.16
CA SER A 94 6.06 2.80 -17.37
C SER A 94 6.57 2.11 -16.09
N LYS A 95 6.60 2.83 -14.96
CA LYS A 95 7.14 2.33 -13.69
C LYS A 95 6.06 1.85 -12.72
N LEU A 96 4.80 2.18 -13.03
CA LEU A 96 3.70 2.04 -12.09
C LEU A 96 3.42 0.56 -11.77
N ASP A 97 3.42 -0.30 -12.79
CA ASP A 97 3.22 -1.75 -12.63
C ASP A 97 4.26 -2.38 -11.70
N ILE A 98 5.53 -2.00 -11.86
CA ILE A 98 6.64 -2.51 -11.04
C ILE A 98 6.43 -2.14 -9.56
N TRP A 99 6.01 -0.90 -9.29
CA TRP A 99 5.78 -0.45 -7.92
C TRP A 99 4.50 -1.02 -7.32
N LEU A 100 3.48 -1.30 -8.13
CA LEU A 100 2.28 -2.03 -7.70
C LEU A 100 2.63 -3.45 -7.28
N ASP A 101 3.42 -4.16 -8.08
CA ASP A 101 3.87 -5.51 -7.75
C ASP A 101 4.69 -5.50 -6.46
N GLU A 102 5.62 -4.55 -6.31
CA GLU A 102 6.43 -4.37 -5.08
C GLU A 102 5.54 -4.10 -3.84
N MET A 103 4.54 -3.23 -3.99
CA MET A 103 3.57 -2.93 -2.92
C MET A 103 2.75 -4.17 -2.55
N ASN A 104 2.21 -4.88 -3.54
CA ASN A 104 1.39 -6.07 -3.34
C ASN A 104 2.15 -7.21 -2.67
N CYS A 105 3.39 -7.46 -3.08
CA CYS A 105 4.26 -8.43 -2.41
C CYS A 105 4.47 -8.06 -0.94
N SER A 106 4.76 -6.78 -0.67
CA SER A 106 4.96 -6.28 0.70
C SER A 106 3.69 -6.39 1.55
N ILE A 107 2.50 -6.16 0.97
CA ILE A 107 1.22 -6.37 1.65
C ILE A 107 1.02 -7.84 2.00
N GLN A 108 1.33 -8.75 1.08
CA GLN A 108 1.19 -10.19 1.32
C GLN A 108 2.12 -10.65 2.45
N GLU A 109 3.38 -10.18 2.46
CA GLU A 109 4.31 -10.42 3.57
C GLU A 109 3.75 -9.91 4.90
N LEU A 110 3.23 -8.68 4.92
CA LEU A 110 2.65 -8.05 6.11
C LEU A 110 1.45 -8.85 6.63
N GLN A 111 0.55 -9.26 5.74
CA GLN A 111 -0.62 -10.08 6.07
C GLN A 111 -0.22 -11.45 6.61
N ASN A 112 0.78 -12.10 6.01
CA ASN A 112 1.27 -13.40 6.48
C ASN A 112 1.89 -13.27 7.88
N TYR A 113 2.65 -12.20 8.12
CA TYR A 113 3.19 -11.90 9.43
C TYR A 113 2.09 -11.68 10.48
N MET A 114 1.10 -10.83 10.19
CA MET A 114 -0.05 -10.61 11.07
C MET A 114 -0.83 -11.90 11.37
N LYS A 115 -1.02 -12.76 10.36
CA LYS A 115 -1.66 -14.07 10.55
C LYS A 115 -0.85 -14.97 11.47
N SER A 116 0.48 -14.97 11.35
CA SER A 116 1.36 -15.76 12.22
C SER A 116 1.30 -15.28 13.68
N LEU A 117 1.23 -13.96 13.91
CA LEU A 117 1.02 -13.39 15.23
C LEU A 117 -0.35 -13.78 15.80
N SER A 118 -1.40 -13.74 14.98
CA SER A 118 -2.74 -14.14 15.41
C SER A 118 -2.86 -15.65 15.67
N GLY A 119 -2.15 -16.51 14.93
CA GLY A 119 -2.14 -17.96 15.14
C GLY A 119 -1.49 -18.35 16.47
N LEU A 120 -0.59 -17.51 16.98
CA LEU A 120 0.04 -17.67 18.29
C LEU A 120 -0.94 -17.44 19.46
N ILE A 121 -2.07 -16.77 19.20
CA ILE A 121 -3.08 -16.39 20.21
C ILE A 121 -4.21 -17.43 20.29
N HIS A 122 -4.26 -18.42 19.38
CA HIS A 122 -5.36 -19.37 19.32
C HIS A 122 -4.91 -20.81 18.98
N GLU A 123 -4.33 -21.53 19.95
CA GLU A 123 -4.55 -22.99 20.12
C GLU A 123 -4.11 -23.49 21.51
N PRO A 124 -5.02 -24.05 22.35
CA PRO A 124 -4.67 -24.87 23.48
C PRO A 124 -4.67 -26.34 23.04
N GLU A 125 -3.60 -26.85 22.44
CA GLU A 125 -3.45 -28.30 22.30
C GLU A 125 -2.08 -28.79 22.81
N ALA A 126 -2.19 -29.63 23.84
CA ALA A 126 -1.11 -30.25 24.57
C ALA A 126 -0.20 -31.08 23.66
N LYS A 127 1.12 -30.90 23.81
CA LYS A 127 2.12 -31.98 23.74
C LYS A 127 3.40 -31.55 24.46
N SER A 128 3.67 -32.26 25.55
CA SER A 128 4.98 -32.32 26.22
C SER A 128 6.05 -32.85 25.27
N PHE A 129 7.26 -32.27 25.28
CA PHE A 129 8.53 -33.00 25.36
C PHE A 129 9.70 -32.02 25.56
N GLU A 130 10.61 -32.38 26.46
CA GLU A 130 11.74 -31.58 26.93
C GLU A 130 12.97 -31.57 25.98
N ASN A 131 13.81 -30.54 26.18
CA ASN A 131 15.28 -30.47 26.08
C ASN A 131 16.00 -29.75 24.90
N GLU A 132 16.41 -28.52 25.25
CA GLU A 132 17.72 -27.82 25.15
C GLU A 132 18.40 -27.36 23.82
N LYS A 133 18.55 -26.02 23.79
CA LYS A 133 19.70 -25.14 23.42
C LYS A 133 20.01 -24.80 21.95
N LYS A 134 19.65 -23.56 21.56
CA LYS A 134 20.60 -22.46 21.18
C LYS A 134 19.88 -21.11 20.98
N GLU A 135 20.21 -20.17 21.87
CA GLU A 135 20.43 -18.72 21.71
C GLU A 135 19.71 -17.95 20.58
N ALA A 136 18.53 -17.43 20.93
CA ALA A 136 18.12 -16.03 20.76
C ALA A 136 17.13 -15.77 21.91
N VAL A 137 17.11 -14.56 22.48
CA VAL A 137 16.21 -14.21 23.59
C VAL A 137 14.76 -14.29 23.08
N VAL A 138 14.17 -15.47 23.20
CA VAL A 138 12.74 -15.70 23.09
C VAL A 138 12.14 -15.19 24.39
N LEU A 139 11.59 -13.98 24.36
CA LEU A 139 10.62 -13.57 25.37
C LEU A 139 9.52 -14.65 25.38
N THR A 140 9.42 -15.35 26.50
CA THR A 140 8.45 -16.42 26.68
C THR A 140 7.06 -15.81 26.66
N ILE A 141 6.28 -16.17 25.62
CA ILE A 141 4.92 -15.69 25.38
C ILE A 141 3.98 -16.41 26.35
N ASN A 142 4.00 -16.02 27.61
CA ASN A 142 2.95 -16.36 28.57
C ASN A 142 2.24 -15.14 29.16
N ASP A 143 2.63 -13.91 28.77
CA ASP A 143 2.07 -12.66 29.35
C ASP A 143 2.02 -11.50 28.33
N VAL A 144 1.91 -11.76 27.02
CA VAL A 144 1.57 -10.66 26.09
C VAL A 144 0.06 -10.47 26.14
N ASP A 145 -0.38 -9.43 26.85
CA ASP A 145 -1.79 -9.02 26.85
C ASP A 145 -2.19 -8.64 25.41
N VAL A 146 -3.34 -9.11 24.95
CA VAL A 146 -3.90 -8.79 23.62
C VAL A 146 -3.96 -7.26 23.41
N LEU A 147 -4.07 -6.51 24.50
CA LEU A 147 -4.06 -5.06 24.50
C LEU A 147 -2.72 -4.45 24.06
N GLU A 148 -1.58 -5.11 24.30
CA GLU A 148 -0.24 -4.62 23.95
C GLU A 148 0.07 -4.74 22.45
N ILE A 149 -0.51 -5.73 21.77
CA ILE A 149 -0.33 -5.96 20.32
C ILE A 149 -1.38 -5.24 19.47
N MET A 150 -2.49 -4.78 20.07
CA MET A 150 -3.58 -4.12 19.36
C MET A 150 -3.14 -2.84 18.61
N PRO A 151 -2.30 -1.95 19.18
CA PRO A 151 -1.68 -0.84 18.46
C PRO A 151 -0.98 -1.26 17.17
N LEU A 152 -0.18 -2.33 17.25
CA LEU A 152 0.61 -2.86 16.14
C LEU A 152 -0.28 -3.40 15.02
N ILE A 153 -1.31 -4.15 15.38
CA ILE A 153 -2.31 -4.69 14.45
C ILE A 153 -3.08 -3.55 13.79
N THR A 154 -3.47 -2.54 14.56
CA THR A 154 -4.20 -1.37 14.06
C THR A 154 -3.36 -0.60 13.07
N PHE A 155 -2.10 -0.32 13.40
CA PHE A 155 -1.14 0.34 12.53
C PHE A 155 -0.94 -0.41 11.20
N ALA A 156 -0.66 -1.72 11.26
CA ALA A 156 -0.50 -2.55 10.07
C ALA A 156 -1.78 -2.61 9.22
N SER A 157 -2.94 -2.71 9.86
CA SER A 157 -4.25 -2.73 9.17
C SER A 157 -4.52 -1.41 8.45
N LEU A 158 -4.17 -0.27 9.06
CA LEU A 158 -4.29 1.04 8.42
C LEU A 158 -3.37 1.17 7.21
N LEU A 159 -2.15 0.62 7.26
CA LEU A 159 -1.24 0.60 6.10
C LEU A 159 -1.77 -0.25 4.95
N ILE A 160 -2.32 -1.44 5.25
CA ILE A 160 -2.96 -2.30 4.24
C ILE A 160 -4.16 -1.58 3.61
N GLU A 161 -4.99 -0.92 4.43
CA GLU A 161 -6.13 -0.13 3.95
C GLU A 161 -5.66 1.01 3.03
N ILE A 162 -4.61 1.75 3.41
CA ILE A 162 -4.03 2.82 2.58
C ILE A 162 -3.60 2.26 1.22
N ALA A 163 -2.89 1.14 1.20
CA ALA A 163 -2.43 0.55 -0.05
C ALA A 163 -3.60 0.14 -0.97
N GLY A 164 -4.66 -0.46 -0.40
CA GLY A 164 -5.89 -0.75 -1.15
C GLY A 164 -6.63 0.51 -1.65
N ARG A 165 -6.50 1.66 -0.96
CA ARG A 165 -6.98 2.96 -1.49
C ARG A 165 -6.10 3.48 -2.61
N VAL A 166 -4.77 3.28 -2.54
CA VAL A 166 -3.85 3.66 -3.62
C VAL A 166 -4.17 2.90 -4.90
N GLU A 167 -4.43 1.59 -4.82
CA GLU A 167 -4.87 0.78 -5.98
C GLU A 167 -6.14 1.33 -6.63
N GLN A 168 -7.16 1.69 -5.84
CA GLN A 168 -8.37 2.31 -6.38
C GLN A 168 -8.09 3.63 -7.09
N VAL A 169 -7.15 4.43 -6.58
CA VAL A 169 -6.72 5.68 -7.24
C VAL A 169 -5.99 5.36 -8.54
N VAL A 170 -5.13 4.33 -8.56
CA VAL A 170 -4.49 3.84 -9.79
C VAL A 170 -5.54 3.51 -10.84
N ASP A 171 -6.52 2.66 -10.51
CA ASP A 171 -7.57 2.25 -11.45
C ASP A 171 -8.33 3.45 -12.02
N ALA A 172 -8.68 4.42 -11.16
CA ALA A 172 -9.39 5.62 -11.57
C ALA A 172 -8.54 6.53 -12.47
N VAL A 173 -7.22 6.60 -12.25
CA VAL A 173 -6.30 7.34 -13.11
C VAL A 173 -6.07 6.61 -14.42
N GLU A 174 -6.04 5.28 -14.42
CA GLU A 174 -5.94 4.46 -15.63
C GLU A 174 -7.18 4.64 -16.53
N GLU A 175 -8.38 4.66 -15.93
CA GLU A 175 -9.62 5.02 -16.63
C GLU A 175 -9.53 6.43 -17.24
N LEU A 176 -9.05 7.41 -16.47
CA LEU A 176 -8.85 8.79 -16.95
C LEU A 176 -7.87 8.80 -18.13
N ALA A 177 -6.72 8.13 -18.00
CA ALA A 177 -5.68 8.09 -19.00
C ALA A 177 -6.18 7.52 -20.34
N ASN A 178 -7.05 6.51 -20.29
CA ASN A 178 -7.70 5.95 -21.48
C ASN A 178 -8.69 6.92 -22.12
N LEU A 179 -9.55 7.56 -21.33
CA LEU A 179 -10.54 8.53 -21.84
C LEU A 179 -9.88 9.81 -22.38
N ALA A 180 -8.75 10.17 -21.80
CA ALA A 180 -8.02 11.39 -22.08
C ALA A 180 -6.86 11.19 -23.07
N GLU A 181 -6.70 9.98 -23.60
CA GLU A 181 -5.64 9.59 -24.55
C GLU A 181 -4.24 10.01 -24.09
N PHE A 182 -3.89 9.69 -22.84
CA PHE A 182 -2.55 9.97 -22.29
C PHE A 182 -1.48 9.31 -23.16
N LYS A 183 -0.41 10.07 -23.43
CA LYS A 183 0.72 9.57 -24.22
C LYS A 183 1.68 8.78 -23.34
N ASP A 184 2.35 7.79 -23.88
CA ASP A 184 3.43 7.13 -23.15
C ASP A 184 4.57 8.11 -22.88
N ALA A 185 5.10 8.10 -21.64
CA ALA A 185 6.28 8.87 -21.33
C ALA A 185 7.45 8.43 -22.22
N ALA A 186 8.13 9.38 -22.86
CA ALA A 186 9.31 9.08 -23.66
C ALA A 186 10.34 8.34 -22.81
N VAL A 187 10.65 7.09 -23.17
CA VAL A 187 11.65 6.28 -22.47
C VAL A 187 13.01 6.91 -22.72
N ASP A 188 13.52 7.67 -21.76
CA ASP A 188 14.91 8.10 -21.75
C ASP A 188 15.78 6.86 -21.49
N LYS A 189 16.38 6.34 -22.57
CA LYS A 189 17.19 5.11 -22.64
C LYS A 189 18.40 5.09 -21.67
N THR A 190 18.64 6.19 -20.97
CA THR A 190 19.81 6.39 -20.10
C THR A 190 19.65 5.76 -18.70
N LYS A 191 18.44 5.37 -18.26
CA LYS A 191 18.21 4.82 -16.90
C LYS A 191 17.76 3.34 -16.85
N GLN A 192 17.65 2.67 -18.01
CA GLN A 192 17.16 1.29 -18.10
C GLN A 192 18.12 0.26 -17.48
N ASN A 193 19.42 0.57 -17.40
CA ASN A 193 20.42 -0.36 -16.86
C ASN A 193 20.38 -0.55 -15.33
N GLN A 194 19.55 0.20 -14.60
CA GLN A 194 19.36 0.01 -13.16
C GLN A 194 18.03 -0.67 -12.78
N LEU A 195 17.14 -0.93 -13.75
CA LEU A 195 15.82 -1.53 -13.51
C LEU A 195 15.79 -3.07 -13.65
N ASN A 196 16.83 -3.69 -14.20
CA ASN A 196 16.85 -5.14 -14.46
C ASN A 196 17.31 -5.98 -13.25
N ARG A 197 17.15 -5.49 -12.03
CA ARG A 197 17.53 -6.23 -10.81
C ARG A 197 16.46 -6.14 -9.73
N SER A 198 15.21 -6.40 -10.10
CA SER A 198 14.17 -6.82 -9.15
C SER A 198 13.83 -8.27 -9.44
N VAL A 199 14.19 -9.15 -8.51
CA VAL A 199 13.83 -10.57 -8.52
C VAL A 199 12.30 -10.67 -8.43
N PRO A 200 11.62 -11.33 -9.38
CA PRO A 200 10.19 -11.61 -9.27
C PRO A 200 9.89 -12.44 -8.01
N CYS A 201 8.78 -12.16 -7.33
CA CYS A 201 8.38 -12.77 -6.05
C CYS A 201 7.92 -14.25 -6.16
N TYR A 202 8.41 -15.02 -7.14
CA TYR A 202 8.09 -16.45 -7.22
C TYR A 202 9.32 -17.34 -7.46
N GLU A 203 9.34 -18.41 -6.65
CA GLU A 203 10.21 -19.59 -6.64
C GLU A 203 11.52 -19.53 -5.83
N GLU A 204 11.40 -19.90 -4.54
CA GLU A 204 12.23 -20.99 -3.99
C GLU A 204 11.55 -21.57 -2.74
N ASN A 205 10.77 -22.66 -2.91
CA ASN A 205 10.55 -23.72 -1.90
C ASN A 205 9.73 -24.90 -2.47
N LEU A 206 10.15 -25.44 -3.62
CA LEU A 206 9.65 -26.75 -4.08
C LEU A 206 10.76 -27.67 -4.64
N LYS A 207 11.97 -27.62 -4.07
CA LYS A 207 13.06 -28.57 -4.41
C LYS A 207 13.76 -29.14 -3.18
N THR A 208 13.01 -29.61 -2.19
CA THR A 208 13.59 -30.42 -1.09
C THR A 208 12.72 -31.58 -0.61
N LEU A 209 11.78 -32.08 -1.43
CA LEU A 209 10.98 -33.27 -1.10
C LEU A 209 10.95 -34.37 -2.19
N GLU A 210 11.90 -34.37 -3.13
CA GLU A 210 12.16 -35.55 -3.98
C GLU A 210 13.63 -35.95 -3.91
N LYS A 211 14.08 -36.31 -2.70
CA LYS A 211 15.30 -37.11 -2.48
C LYS A 211 15.29 -37.76 -1.10
N VAL A 212 14.39 -38.72 -0.91
CA VAL A 212 14.59 -39.92 -0.07
C VAL A 212 13.90 -41.08 -0.79
#